data_AF-A0A3F3H5E5-F1
#
_entry.id   AF-A0A3F3H5E5-F1
#
_cell.length_a   1.000
_cell.length_b   1.000
_cell.length_c   1.000
_cell.angle_alpha   90.00
_cell.angle_beta   90.00
_cell.angle_gamma   90.00
#
_symmetry.space_group_name_H-M   'P 1'
#
loop_
_entity.id
_entity.type
_entity.pdbx_description
1 polymer ?
#
loop_
_entity_poly.entity_id
_entity_poly.type
_entity_poly.pdbx_seq_one_letter_code
_entity_poly.pdbx_strand_id
1 'polypeptide(L)'
;MKLTTATETMTDLSDIRHYFHQHPELSSQEYQTTALIKAYLADLGYTIITPKALQTGVIAEIGPEGASHTVALRADIDAHRFKNKQI
;
A
#
# COMPACT_ATOMS: atom_id res chain seq x y z
N MET A 1 -5.78 16.93 11.10
CA MET A 1 -5.98 16.55 9.69
C MET A 1 -5.38 17.65 8.82
N LYS A 2 -4.21 17.42 8.22
CA LYS A 2 -3.62 18.37 7.26
C LYS A 2 -4.38 18.19 5.94
N LEU A 3 -5.15 19.20 5.55
CA LEU A 3 -5.77 19.27 4.24
C LEU A 3 -4.70 19.80 3.27
N THR A 4 -3.97 18.87 2.67
CA THR A 4 -2.93 19.14 1.66
C THR A 4 -3.59 19.26 0.28
N THR A 5 -3.12 20.16 -0.57
CA THR A 5 -3.75 20.45 -1.87
C THR A 5 -3.54 19.30 -2.88
N ALA A 6 -4.44 19.14 -3.85
CA ALA A 6 -4.38 18.02 -4.80
C ALA A 6 -3.03 17.92 -5.55
N THR A 7 -2.38 19.04 -5.83
CA THR A 7 -1.09 19.08 -6.52
C THR A 7 0.05 18.54 -5.64
N GLU A 8 0.06 18.88 -4.35
CA GLU A 8 1.03 18.37 -3.38
C GLU A 8 0.87 16.84 -3.17
N THR A 9 -0.37 16.33 -3.17
CA THR A 9 -0.62 14.88 -3.09
C THR A 9 -0.13 14.10 -4.32
N MET A 10 -0.14 14.72 -5.50
CA MET A 10 0.31 14.06 -6.74
C MET A 10 1.84 13.91 -6.79
N THR A 11 2.58 14.87 -6.25
CA THR A 11 4.04 14.78 -6.12
C THR A 11 4.42 13.63 -5.18
N ASP A 12 3.78 13.57 -4.01
CA ASP A 12 4.02 12.54 -3.00
C ASP A 12 3.79 11.12 -3.55
N LEU A 13 2.66 10.89 -4.24
CA LEU A 13 2.36 9.59 -4.85
C LEU A 13 3.35 9.19 -5.96
N SER A 14 3.87 10.15 -6.72
CA SER A 14 4.88 9.88 -7.75
C SER A 14 6.20 9.40 -7.12
N ASP A 15 6.61 10.03 -6.01
CA ASP A 15 7.82 9.66 -5.28
C ASP A 15 7.69 8.29 -4.60
N ILE A 16 6.53 8.01 -3.99
CA ILE A 16 6.20 6.67 -3.45
C ILE A 16 6.27 5.61 -4.56
N ARG A 17 5.68 5.91 -5.73
CA ARG A 17 5.73 4.98 -6.87
C ARG A 17 7.17 4.75 -7.33
N HIS A 18 8.00 5.80 -7.43
CA HIS A 18 9.41 5.67 -7.80
C HIS A 18 10.18 4.81 -6.80
N TYR A 19 9.93 5.00 -5.50
CA TYR A 19 10.54 4.19 -4.45
C TYR A 19 10.20 2.71 -4.62
N PHE A 20 8.92 2.35 -4.77
CA PHE A 20 8.53 0.95 -4.97
C PHE A 20 9.11 0.34 -6.25
N HIS A 21 9.24 1.12 -7.33
CA HIS A 21 9.90 0.65 -8.55
C HIS A 21 11.41 0.42 -8.39
N GLN A 22 12.08 1.21 -7.53
CA GLN A 22 13.51 1.03 -7.23
C GLN A 22 13.78 -0.11 -6.24
N HIS A 23 12.79 -0.45 -5.41
CA HIS A 23 12.87 -1.49 -4.38
C HIS A 23 11.81 -2.58 -4.58
N PRO A 24 11.84 -3.33 -5.71
CA PRO A 24 10.85 -4.37 -5.97
C PRO A 24 11.03 -5.57 -5.03
N GLU A 25 9.94 -6.01 -4.40
CA GLU A 25 9.88 -7.23 -3.60
C GLU A 25 9.04 -8.30 -4.31
N LEU A 26 9.47 -9.57 -4.19
CA LEU A 26 8.79 -10.68 -4.87
C LEU A 26 7.49 -11.05 -4.18
N SER A 27 6.64 -11.77 -4.94
CA SER A 27 5.43 -12.39 -4.41
C SER A 27 5.67 -13.12 -3.07
N SER A 28 4.87 -12.79 -2.06
CA SER A 28 4.94 -13.28 -0.67
C SER A 28 6.21 -12.87 0.10
N GLN A 29 6.95 -11.87 -0.37
CA GLN A 29 8.15 -11.34 0.27
C GLN A 29 8.11 -9.81 0.43
N GLU A 30 6.92 -9.20 0.31
CA GLU A 30 6.68 -7.76 0.27
C GLU A 30 6.72 -7.12 1.66
N TYR A 31 7.73 -7.44 2.48
CA TYR A 31 7.80 -7.03 3.87
C TYR A 31 8.02 -5.51 4.02
N GLN A 32 8.95 -4.94 3.25
CA GLN A 32 9.26 -3.51 3.31
C GLN A 32 8.16 -2.68 2.66
N THR A 33 7.65 -3.12 1.52
CA THR A 33 6.54 -2.52 0.79
C THR A 33 5.30 -2.45 1.68
N THR A 34 4.96 -3.58 2.33
CA THR A 34 3.86 -3.64 3.28
C THR A 34 4.06 -2.70 4.47
N ALA A 35 5.28 -2.64 5.03
CA ALA A 35 5.58 -1.77 6.17
C ALA A 35 5.40 -0.28 5.82
N LEU A 36 5.85 0.14 4.63
CA LEU A 36 5.70 1.50 4.15
C LEU A 36 4.22 1.87 3.90
N ILE A 37 3.45 0.98 3.27
CA ILE A 37 2.03 1.19 3.05
C ILE A 37 1.28 1.32 4.38
N LYS A 38 1.59 0.46 5.37
CA LYS A 38 1.00 0.54 6.72
C LYS A 38 1.29 1.87 7.38
N ALA A 39 2.54 2.33 7.34
CA ALA A 39 2.95 3.60 7.93
C ALA A 39 2.25 4.80 7.26
N TYR A 40 2.23 4.81 5.92
CA TYR A 40 1.59 5.86 5.14
C TYR A 40 0.08 5.94 5.41
N LEU A 41 -0.63 4.81 5.36
CA LEU A 41 -2.07 4.77 5.64
C LEU A 41 -2.41 5.12 7.09
N ALA A 42 -1.58 4.72 8.06
CA ALA A 42 -1.75 5.12 9.45
C ALA A 42 -1.59 6.63 9.65
N ASP A 43 -0.62 7.27 8.98
CA ASP A 43 -0.43 8.74 9.03
C ASP A 43 -1.62 9.49 8.42
N LEU A 44 -2.24 8.91 7.39
CA LEU A 44 -3.49 9.41 6.80
C LEU A 44 -4.73 9.19 7.69
N GLY A 45 -4.61 8.48 8.81
CA GLY A 45 -5.68 8.24 9.78
C GLY A 45 -6.54 7.00 9.51
N TYR A 46 -6.04 6.05 8.71
CA TYR A 46 -6.70 4.75 8.54
C TYR A 46 -6.43 3.83 9.73
N THR A 47 -7.40 2.98 10.05
CA THR A 47 -7.22 1.87 10.99
C THR A 47 -6.55 0.70 10.27
N ILE A 48 -5.34 0.36 10.68
CA ILE A 48 -4.59 -0.76 10.09
C ILE A 48 -4.98 -2.07 10.76
N ILE A 49 -5.39 -3.05 9.96
CA ILE A 49 -5.75 -4.39 10.39
C ILE A 49 -4.68 -5.37 9.91
N THR A 50 -4.05 -6.09 10.84
CA THR A 50 -2.97 -7.04 10.55
C THR A 50 -3.30 -8.45 11.06
N PRO A 51 -4.14 -9.22 10.34
CA PRO A 51 -4.39 -10.62 10.68
C PRO A 51 -3.09 -11.44 10.57
N LYS A 52 -2.89 -12.43 11.44
CA LYS A 52 -1.70 -13.31 11.41
C LYS A 52 -1.48 -14.02 10.06
N ALA A 53 -2.56 -14.29 9.34
CA ALA A 53 -2.52 -14.92 8.02
C ALA A 53 -2.00 -13.99 6.91
N LEU A 54 -2.02 -12.66 7.13
CA LEU A 54 -1.64 -11.65 6.15
C LEU A 54 -0.27 -11.06 6.49
N GLN A 55 0.78 -11.85 6.28
CA GLN A 55 2.15 -11.48 6.69
C GLN A 55 2.73 -10.36 5.81
N THR A 56 2.52 -10.43 4.49
CA THR A 56 3.06 -9.48 3.50
C THR A 56 1.96 -8.68 2.81
N GLY A 57 0.83 -8.48 3.49
CA GLY A 57 -0.24 -7.62 3.01
C GLY A 57 -0.76 -6.68 4.08
N VAL A 58 -1.72 -5.85 3.70
CA VAL A 58 -2.35 -4.88 4.59
C VAL A 58 -3.83 -4.74 4.25
N ILE A 59 -4.65 -4.66 5.29
CA ILE A 59 -6.03 -4.19 5.21
C ILE A 59 -6.08 -2.88 6.00
N ALA A 60 -6.68 -1.85 5.41
CA ALA A 60 -6.85 -0.55 6.03
C ALA A 60 -8.32 -0.13 5.88
N GLU A 61 -8.89 0.33 6.99
CA GLU A 61 -10.30 0.74 7.04
C GLU A 61 -10.40 2.22 7.42
N ILE A 62 -11.39 2.90 6.84
CA ILE A 62 -11.77 4.26 7.19
C ILE A 62 -13.29 4.36 7.14
N GLY A 63 -13.87 5.06 8.11
CA GLY A 63 -15.31 5.24 8.22
C GLY A 63 -15.83 5.04 9.64
N PRO A 64 -17.14 5.26 9.85
CA PRO A 64 -17.76 5.05 11.15
C PRO A 64 -17.85 3.55 11.49
N GLU A 65 -17.75 3.24 12.78
CA GLU A 65 -18.03 1.89 13.28
C GLU A 65 -19.49 1.50 12.99
N GLY A 66 -19.72 0.25 12.56
CA GLY A 66 -21.06 -0.25 12.27
C GLY A 66 -21.71 0.31 11.00
N ALA A 67 -20.92 0.74 10.02
CA ALA A 67 -21.45 1.17 8.71
C ALA A 67 -22.38 0.10 8.09
N SER A 68 -23.54 0.52 7.59
CA SER A 68 -24.52 -0.38 6.96
C SER A 68 -24.09 -0.90 5.59
N HIS A 69 -23.12 -0.24 4.96
CA HIS A 69 -22.56 -0.59 3.67
C HIS A 69 -21.04 -0.37 3.70
N THR A 70 -20.30 -1.30 3.10
CA THR A 70 -18.84 -1.25 3.01
C THR A 70 -18.41 -1.42 1.56
N VAL A 71 -17.49 -0.57 1.11
CA VAL A 71 -16.85 -0.67 -0.22
C VAL A 71 -15.39 -1.04 -0.03
N ALA A 72 -14.94 -2.09 -0.72
CA ALA A 72 -13.54 -2.52 -0.69
C ALA A 72 -12.82 -2.13 -1.97
N LEU A 73 -11.63 -1.54 -1.83
CA LEU A 73 -10.68 -1.31 -2.92
C LEU A 73 -9.50 -2.26 -2.73
N ARG A 74 -9.04 -2.88 -3.82
CA ARG A 74 -7.96 -3.86 -3.80
C ARG A 74 -6.93 -3.52 -4.87
N ALA A 75 -5.66 -3.56 -4.48
CA ALA A 75 -4.51 -3.38 -5.37
C ALA A 75 -3.45 -4.44 -5.05
N ASP A 76 -2.70 -4.86 -6.08
CA ASP A 76 -1.53 -5.72 -5.93
C ASP A 76 -0.28 -4.90 -5.65
N ILE A 77 0.66 -5.48 -4.92
CA ILE A 77 1.89 -4.81 -4.47
C ILE A 77 3.16 -5.58 -4.84
N ASP A 78 3.02 -6.79 -5.38
CA ASP A 78 4.14 -7.67 -5.66
C ASP A 78 4.83 -7.30 -6.97
N ALA A 79 6.15 -7.50 -6.98
CA ALA A 79 6.96 -7.41 -8.18
C ALA A 79 7.24 -8.79 -8.75
N HIS A 80 7.55 -8.82 -10.04
CA HIS A 80 7.90 -10.04 -10.76
C HIS A 80 9.39 -10.10 -11.08
N ARG A 81 9.95 -11.32 -11.08
CA ARG A 81 11.30 -11.55 -11.62
C ARG A 81 11.30 -11.32 -13.12
N PHE A 82 12.07 -10.35 -13.58
CA PHE A 82 12.41 -10.26 -14.99
C PHE A 82 13.32 -11.43 -15.36
N LYS A 83 12.84 -12.34 -16.23
CA LYS A 83 13.69 -13.37 -16.85
C LYS A 83 14.07 -12.88 -18.24
N ASN A 84 15.36 -12.63 -18.45
CA ASN A 84 15.88 -12.47 -19.81
C ASN A 84 15.67 -13.80 -20.55
N LYS A 85 14.76 -13.81 -21.53
CA LYS A 85 14.60 -14.93 -22.46
C LYS A 85 15.86 -14.92 -23.33
N GLN A 86 16.85 -15.76 -23.00
CA GLN A 86 17.96 -16.01 -23.92
C GLN A 86 17.34 -16.65 -25.17
N ILE A 87 17.46 -15.94 -26.29
CA ILE A 87 17.12 -16.41 -27.64
C ILE A 87 18.32 -17.20 -28.14
#